data_AF-A0A6G9CX74-F1
#
_entry.id   AF-A0A6G9CX74-F1
#
_cell.length_a   1.000
_cell.length_b   1.000
_cell.length_c   1.000
_cell.angle_alpha   90.00
_cell.angle_beta   90.00
_cell.angle_gamma   90.00
#
_symmetry.space_group_name_H-M   'P 1'
#
loop_
_entity.id
_entity.type
_entity.pdbx_description
1 polymer ?
#
loop_
_entity_poly.entity_id
_entity_poly.type
_entity_poly.pdbx_seq_one_letter_code
_entity_poly.pdbx_strand_id
1 'polypeptide(L)'
;MPNDIDHLKELVTLALLPMLGTLPERDSDGDIPIRVGSTVMFVGPLSESMDVQLFSPLVQDISNRTRAAEVIADLNRKWSRIKFVLIDDRLSVFLEVAGSPFVPKQLTDTCAALTSFLRTVDDEFAARVGGDLFFANKSGDSSSLQPDLTAEDLPPELETLLHLDLDVAEDLDAVADVCGRDRDLILQLLHISNEWQIQLRSQAVDAHGRGDAEEAAGYEDQVGGWELMVDRLRGALRLVVLPNSRTETPAKPQPEQMGLFADPLQQSLFDDPS
;
A
#
# COMPACT_ATOMS: atom_id res chain seq x y z
N MET A 1 -3.95 -24.80 3.48
CA MET A 1 -3.45 -23.85 4.49
C MET A 1 -2.03 -23.51 4.10
N PRO A 2 -1.66 -22.23 4.02
CA PRO A 2 -0.25 -21.85 3.86
C PRO A 2 0.54 -22.31 5.08
N ASN A 3 1.82 -22.67 4.87
CA ASN A 3 2.72 -23.09 5.94
C ASN A 3 3.58 -21.91 6.43
N ASP A 4 3.87 -20.98 5.53
CA ASP A 4 4.67 -19.77 5.70
C ASP A 4 4.23 -18.73 4.65
N ILE A 5 4.87 -17.56 4.67
CA ILE A 5 4.56 -16.43 3.78
C ILE A 5 4.91 -16.78 2.32
N ASP A 6 5.99 -17.51 2.07
CA ASP A 6 6.39 -17.89 0.72
C ASP A 6 5.39 -18.86 0.08
N HIS A 7 4.91 -19.84 0.84
CA HIS A 7 3.81 -20.72 0.42
C HIS A 7 2.52 -19.92 0.21
N LEU A 8 2.24 -18.88 1.01
CA LEU A 8 1.11 -17.98 0.75
C LEU A 8 1.29 -17.22 -0.58
N LYS A 9 2.49 -16.69 -0.88
CA LYS A 9 2.82 -16.03 -2.16
C LYS A 9 2.59 -16.97 -3.34
N GLU A 10 2.98 -18.24 -3.24
CA GLU A 10 2.72 -19.27 -4.25
C GLU A 10 1.22 -19.50 -4.47
N LEU A 11 0.47 -19.67 -3.38
CA LEU A 11 -0.97 -19.88 -3.44
C LEU A 11 -1.72 -18.69 -4.05
N VAL A 12 -1.31 -17.46 -3.73
CA VAL A 12 -1.85 -16.22 -4.30
C VAL A 12 -1.61 -16.18 -5.82
N THR A 13 -0.39 -16.43 -6.28
CA THR A 13 -0.06 -16.46 -7.71
C THR A 13 -0.88 -17.51 -8.47
N LEU A 14 -0.97 -18.72 -7.93
CA LEU A 14 -1.76 -19.80 -8.55
C LEU A 14 -3.26 -19.47 -8.58
N ALA A 15 -3.78 -18.81 -7.54
CA ALA A 15 -5.18 -18.40 -7.47
C ALA A 15 -5.53 -17.31 -8.50
N LEU A 16 -4.58 -16.45 -8.85
CA LEU A 16 -4.78 -15.35 -9.81
C LEU A 16 -4.56 -15.76 -11.28
N LEU A 17 -3.82 -16.84 -11.54
CA LEU A 17 -3.53 -17.33 -12.89
C LEU A 17 -4.79 -17.52 -13.76
N PRO A 18 -5.90 -18.12 -13.29
CA PRO A 18 -7.12 -18.24 -14.10
C PRO A 18 -7.77 -16.91 -14.47
N MET A 19 -7.60 -15.89 -13.62
CA MET A 19 -8.15 -14.55 -13.84
C MET A 19 -7.30 -13.75 -14.84
N LEU A 20 -5.98 -13.92 -14.79
CA LEU A 20 -5.01 -13.16 -15.60
C LEU A 20 -4.66 -13.84 -16.93
N GLY A 21 -4.86 -15.16 -17.04
CA GLY A 21 -4.58 -15.95 -18.24
C GLY A 21 -3.10 -16.31 -18.44
N THR A 22 -2.19 -15.60 -17.77
CA THR A 22 -0.75 -15.89 -17.72
C THR A 22 -0.27 -15.95 -16.28
N LEU A 23 0.94 -16.49 -16.06
CA LEU A 23 1.58 -16.46 -14.75
C LEU A 23 1.90 -15.00 -14.41
N PRO A 24 1.33 -14.42 -13.33
CA PRO A 24 1.69 -13.07 -12.93
C PRO A 24 3.11 -13.03 -12.40
N GLU A 25 3.86 -12.02 -12.84
CA GLU A 25 5.13 -11.64 -12.20
C GLU A 25 4.85 -10.98 -10.86
N ARG A 26 5.71 -11.26 -9.88
CA ARG A 26 5.70 -10.59 -8.59
C ARG A 26 6.76 -9.50 -8.61
N ASP A 27 6.50 -8.41 -7.91
CA ASP A 27 7.54 -7.44 -7.60
C ASP A 27 8.47 -7.95 -6.49
N SER A 28 9.46 -7.14 -6.13
CA SER A 28 10.47 -7.41 -5.11
C SER A 28 9.88 -7.70 -3.72
N ASP A 29 8.70 -7.15 -3.41
CA ASP A 29 7.97 -7.38 -2.16
C ASP A 29 7.15 -8.69 -2.19
N GLY A 30 6.95 -9.26 -3.38
CA GLY A 30 6.09 -10.42 -3.59
C GLY A 30 4.64 -10.06 -3.87
N ASP A 31 4.34 -8.80 -4.13
CA ASP A 31 3.03 -8.33 -4.58
C ASP A 31 2.89 -8.54 -6.10
N ILE A 32 1.65 -8.75 -6.55
CA ILE A 32 1.33 -8.90 -7.96
C ILE A 32 0.63 -7.62 -8.43
N PRO A 33 1.26 -6.82 -9.31
CA PRO A 33 0.61 -5.66 -9.91
C PRO A 33 -0.38 -6.11 -11.00
N ILE A 34 -1.61 -5.62 -10.90
CA ILE A 34 -2.70 -5.90 -11.83
C ILE A 34 -3.23 -4.56 -12.37
N ARG A 35 -3.03 -4.31 -13.65
CA ARG A 35 -3.53 -3.11 -14.33
C ARG A 35 -5.06 -3.20 -14.50
N VAL A 36 -5.77 -2.20 -14.00
CA VAL A 36 -7.23 -2.05 -14.16
C VAL A 36 -7.54 -0.65 -14.70
N GLY A 37 -7.72 -0.56 -16.02
CA GLY A 37 -7.96 0.72 -16.69
C GLY A 37 -6.78 1.68 -16.49
N SER A 38 -7.06 2.85 -15.92
CA SER A 38 -6.10 3.89 -15.56
C SER A 38 -5.43 3.69 -14.20
N THR A 39 -5.69 2.57 -13.50
CA THR A 39 -5.17 2.31 -12.15
C THR A 39 -4.41 0.98 -12.09
N VAL A 40 -3.63 0.81 -11.02
CA VAL A 40 -2.95 -0.45 -10.69
C VAL A 40 -3.42 -0.91 -9.32
N MET A 41 -3.73 -2.19 -9.21
CA MET A 41 -4.01 -2.89 -7.96
C MET A 41 -2.85 -3.83 -7.64
N PHE A 42 -2.32 -3.76 -6.44
CA PHE A 42 -1.28 -4.65 -5.93
C PHE A 42 -1.92 -5.71 -5.04
N VAL A 43 -1.48 -6.96 -5.20
CA VAL A 43 -2.03 -8.11 -4.46
C VAL A 43 -0.91 -8.96 -3.90
N GLY A 44 -0.83 -9.08 -2.58
CA GLY A 44 0.15 -9.94 -1.94
C GLY A 44 0.01 -10.01 -0.42
N PRO A 45 0.92 -10.69 0.27
CA PRO A 45 0.83 -10.90 1.71
C PRO A 45 0.90 -9.59 2.49
N LEU A 46 0.03 -9.43 3.48
CA LEU A 46 0.13 -8.36 4.45
C LEU A 46 1.29 -8.67 5.42
N SER A 47 2.23 -7.72 5.57
CA SER A 47 3.46 -7.85 6.37
C SER A 47 3.23 -8.52 7.72
N GLU A 48 4.06 -9.51 8.06
CA GLU A 48 4.02 -10.25 9.33
C GLU A 48 2.68 -10.97 9.63
N SER A 49 1.84 -11.16 8.60
CA SER A 49 0.56 -11.84 8.73
C SER A 49 0.37 -12.88 7.62
N MET A 50 -0.55 -13.81 7.85
CA MET A 50 -0.98 -14.77 6.83
C MET A 50 -2.14 -14.23 5.99
N ASP A 51 -2.43 -12.93 6.06
CA ASP A 51 -3.51 -12.33 5.28
C ASP A 51 -2.97 -11.79 3.96
N VAL A 52 -3.86 -11.65 2.98
CA VAL A 52 -3.54 -11.11 1.65
C VAL A 52 -4.19 -9.74 1.55
N GLN A 53 -3.40 -8.71 1.27
CA GLN A 53 -3.88 -7.36 1.04
C GLN A 53 -4.05 -7.11 -0.46
N LEU A 54 -5.11 -6.38 -0.80
CA LEU A 54 -5.30 -5.74 -2.08
C LEU A 54 -5.21 -4.23 -1.84
N PHE A 55 -4.30 -3.58 -2.55
CA PHE A 55 -4.04 -2.15 -2.40
C PHE A 55 -4.10 -1.47 -3.76
N SER A 56 -4.67 -0.27 -3.83
CA SER A 56 -4.58 0.56 -5.02
C SER A 56 -4.54 2.05 -4.65
N PRO A 57 -3.51 2.79 -5.05
CA PRO A 57 -3.53 4.25 -4.96
C PRO A 57 -4.40 4.81 -6.09
N LEU A 58 -5.26 5.79 -5.77
CA LEU A 58 -6.28 6.29 -6.69
C LEU A 58 -6.04 7.73 -7.11
N VAL A 59 -5.90 8.62 -6.14
CA VAL A 59 -5.82 10.08 -6.36
C VAL A 59 -4.69 10.64 -5.50
N GLN A 60 -3.98 11.62 -6.04
CA GLN A 60 -2.93 12.38 -5.37
C GLN A 60 -3.15 13.89 -5.53
N ASP A 61 -2.30 14.70 -4.89
CA ASP A 61 -2.32 16.16 -4.98
C ASP A 61 -3.67 16.76 -4.56
N ILE A 62 -4.33 16.13 -3.56
CA ILE A 62 -5.66 16.54 -3.08
C ILE A 62 -5.57 17.87 -2.32
N SER A 63 -5.98 18.93 -3.00
CA SER A 63 -5.93 20.31 -2.49
C SER A 63 -6.99 20.61 -1.41
N ASN A 64 -8.19 20.03 -1.52
CA ASN A 64 -9.31 20.29 -0.60
C ASN A 64 -9.63 19.06 0.27
N ARG A 65 -8.82 18.85 1.31
CA ARG A 65 -8.93 17.68 2.20
C ARG A 65 -10.28 17.58 2.91
N THR A 66 -10.91 18.69 3.27
CA THR A 66 -12.23 18.69 3.91
C THR A 66 -13.29 18.12 2.97
N ARG A 67 -13.31 18.59 1.72
CA ARG A 67 -14.23 18.08 0.70
C ARG A 67 -13.95 16.63 0.37
N ALA A 68 -12.66 16.25 0.26
CA ALA A 68 -12.25 14.88 0.02
C ALA A 68 -12.74 13.94 1.13
N ALA A 69 -12.64 14.35 2.40
CA ALA A 69 -13.12 13.57 3.53
C ALA A 69 -14.63 13.28 3.47
N GLU A 70 -15.45 14.25 3.04
CA GLU A 70 -16.89 14.03 2.80
C GLU A 70 -17.14 12.98 1.72
N VAL A 71 -16.47 13.13 0.57
CA VAL A 71 -16.57 12.18 -0.55
C VAL A 71 -16.14 10.77 -0.12
N ILE A 72 -15.10 10.67 0.68
CA ILE A 72 -14.57 9.41 1.18
C ILE A 72 -15.51 8.76 2.21
N ALA A 73 -16.17 9.54 3.06
CA ALA A 73 -17.20 9.03 3.95
C ALA A 73 -18.37 8.42 3.15
N ASP A 74 -18.80 9.08 2.06
CA ASP A 74 -19.83 8.56 1.16
C ASP A 74 -19.38 7.30 0.42
N LEU A 75 -18.11 7.23 -0.01
CA LEU A 75 -17.53 6.06 -0.66
C LEU A 75 -17.48 4.86 0.29
N ASN A 76 -16.99 5.04 1.52
CA ASN A 76 -16.97 4.00 2.54
C ASN A 76 -18.39 3.50 2.90
N ARG A 77 -19.41 4.39 2.85
CA ARG A 77 -20.81 4.01 3.05
C ARG A 77 -21.38 3.22 1.87
N LYS A 78 -21.06 3.61 0.65
CA LYS A 78 -21.53 2.96 -0.59
C LYS A 78 -20.89 1.60 -0.79
N TRP A 79 -19.61 1.47 -0.48
CA TRP A 79 -18.79 0.28 -0.70
C TRP A 79 -18.30 -0.28 0.63
N SER A 80 -19.19 -0.90 1.38
CA SER A 80 -18.93 -1.36 2.76
C SER A 80 -17.78 -2.34 2.93
N ARG A 81 -17.28 -2.95 1.85
CA ARG A 81 -16.14 -3.89 1.85
C ARG A 81 -14.82 -3.27 1.40
N ILE A 82 -14.85 -2.06 0.85
CA ILE A 82 -13.66 -1.35 0.36
C ILE A 82 -13.34 -0.26 1.36
N LYS A 83 -12.13 -0.29 1.91
CA LYS A 83 -11.68 0.74 2.85
C LYS A 83 -11.00 1.85 2.07
N PHE A 84 -11.63 3.02 2.02
CA PHE A 84 -11.05 4.24 1.45
C PHE A 84 -10.32 5.00 2.55
N VAL A 85 -9.07 5.33 2.28
CA VAL A 85 -8.20 5.99 3.24
C VAL A 85 -7.61 7.23 2.58
N LEU A 86 -7.95 8.41 3.12
CA LEU A 86 -7.21 9.64 2.89
C LEU A 86 -6.07 9.67 3.89
N ILE A 87 -4.85 9.74 3.42
CA ILE A 87 -3.75 10.10 4.27
C ILE A 87 -3.00 11.20 3.55
N ASP A 88 -2.85 12.32 4.26
CA ASP A 88 -2.32 13.56 3.72
C ASP A 88 -3.12 14.04 2.51
N ASP A 89 -2.51 14.11 1.33
CA ASP A 89 -3.15 14.54 0.08
C ASP A 89 -3.40 13.37 -0.90
N ARG A 90 -3.35 12.12 -0.40
CA ARG A 90 -3.49 10.92 -1.23
C ARG A 90 -4.65 10.04 -0.78
N LEU A 91 -5.45 9.63 -1.76
CA LEU A 91 -6.54 8.67 -1.58
C LEU A 91 -6.10 7.30 -2.08
N SER A 92 -6.19 6.30 -1.21
CA SER A 92 -5.95 4.90 -1.52
C SER A 92 -7.09 4.00 -1.06
N VAL A 93 -7.17 2.81 -1.65
CA VAL A 93 -8.11 1.76 -1.24
C VAL A 93 -7.40 0.50 -0.79
N PHE A 94 -8.00 -0.14 0.20
CA PHE A 94 -7.51 -1.37 0.81
C PHE A 94 -8.65 -2.38 0.95
N LEU A 95 -8.35 -3.64 0.63
CA LEU A 95 -9.13 -4.80 1.04
C LEU A 95 -8.18 -5.87 1.58
N GLU A 96 -8.71 -6.72 2.44
CA GLU A 96 -7.97 -7.82 3.03
C GLU A 96 -8.74 -9.12 2.83
N VAL A 97 -8.00 -10.20 2.59
CA VAL A 97 -8.50 -11.55 2.43
C VAL A 97 -7.74 -12.44 3.41
N ALA A 98 -8.48 -13.16 4.25
CA ALA A 98 -7.87 -14.10 5.17
C ALA A 98 -7.09 -15.18 4.40
N GLY A 99 -5.82 -15.40 4.75
CA GLY A 99 -5.03 -16.51 4.19
C GLY A 99 -4.91 -17.71 5.12
N SER A 100 -5.54 -17.67 6.30
CA SER A 100 -5.68 -18.85 7.18
C SER A 100 -7.13 -19.02 7.69
N PRO A 101 -7.99 -19.79 6.99
CA PRO A 101 -7.72 -20.55 5.76
C PRO A 101 -7.62 -19.72 4.49
N PHE A 102 -6.64 -20.04 3.64
CA PHE A 102 -6.58 -19.50 2.28
C PHE A 102 -7.64 -20.17 1.40
N VAL A 103 -8.57 -19.37 0.90
CA VAL A 103 -9.61 -19.79 -0.04
C VAL A 103 -9.39 -19.05 -1.37
N PRO A 104 -8.87 -19.71 -2.43
CA PRO A 104 -8.57 -19.06 -3.71
C PRO A 104 -9.74 -18.25 -4.27
N LYS A 105 -10.96 -18.80 -4.14
CA LYS A 105 -12.18 -18.13 -4.60
C LYS A 105 -12.45 -16.80 -3.89
N GLN A 106 -12.13 -16.70 -2.60
CA GLN A 106 -12.32 -15.46 -1.84
C GLN A 106 -11.39 -14.36 -2.36
N LEU A 107 -10.14 -14.72 -2.71
CA LEU A 107 -9.20 -13.80 -3.33
C LEU A 107 -9.72 -13.32 -4.68
N THR A 108 -10.11 -14.24 -5.58
CA THR A 108 -10.61 -13.87 -6.91
C THR A 108 -11.90 -13.05 -6.86
N ASP A 109 -12.82 -13.39 -5.95
CA ASP A 109 -14.07 -12.64 -5.77
C ASP A 109 -13.79 -11.23 -5.22
N THR A 110 -12.79 -11.07 -4.36
CA THR A 110 -12.35 -9.77 -3.81
C THR A 110 -11.63 -8.93 -4.87
N CYS A 111 -10.76 -9.54 -5.68
CA CYS A 111 -10.14 -8.90 -6.84
C CYS A 111 -11.19 -8.41 -7.85
N ALA A 112 -12.22 -9.22 -8.12
CA ALA A 112 -13.30 -8.85 -9.02
C ALA A 112 -14.12 -7.66 -8.48
N ALA A 113 -14.42 -7.66 -7.17
CA ALA A 113 -15.13 -6.56 -6.52
C ALA A 113 -14.33 -5.24 -6.59
N LEU A 114 -13.03 -5.29 -6.27
CA LEU A 114 -12.18 -4.10 -6.37
C LEU A 114 -12.00 -3.66 -7.83
N THR A 115 -11.80 -4.60 -8.76
CA THR A 115 -11.73 -4.30 -10.20
C THR A 115 -12.98 -3.57 -10.69
N SER A 116 -14.18 -3.99 -10.27
CA SER A 116 -15.43 -3.30 -10.62
C SER A 116 -15.47 -1.86 -10.12
N PHE A 117 -14.91 -1.58 -8.95
CA PHE A 117 -14.78 -0.22 -8.44
C PHE A 117 -13.71 0.57 -9.19
N LEU A 118 -12.52 0.01 -9.39
CA LEU A 118 -11.41 0.66 -10.08
C LEU A 118 -11.73 1.07 -11.51
N ARG A 119 -12.60 0.32 -12.22
CA ARG A 119 -13.12 0.71 -13.54
C ARG A 119 -13.96 2.00 -13.53
N THR A 120 -14.41 2.45 -12.37
CA THR A 120 -15.15 3.71 -12.20
C THR A 120 -14.25 4.88 -11.80
N VAL A 121 -12.93 4.65 -11.69
CA VAL A 121 -11.94 5.66 -11.33
C VAL A 121 -11.40 6.28 -12.63
N ASP A 122 -11.78 7.52 -12.88
CA ASP A 122 -11.41 8.33 -14.03
C ASP A 122 -11.10 9.79 -13.60
N ASP A 123 -10.85 10.66 -14.56
CA ASP A 123 -10.52 12.08 -14.29
C ASP A 123 -11.69 12.80 -13.57
N GLU A 124 -12.94 12.41 -13.83
CA GLU A 124 -14.11 12.96 -13.12
C GLU A 124 -14.11 12.53 -11.65
N PHE A 125 -13.74 11.27 -11.36
CA PHE A 125 -13.54 10.79 -10.00
C PHE A 125 -12.46 11.61 -9.28
N ALA A 126 -11.30 11.82 -9.93
CA ALA A 126 -10.20 12.58 -9.36
C ALA A 126 -10.59 14.04 -9.09
N ALA A 127 -11.23 14.69 -10.07
CA ALA A 127 -11.75 16.05 -9.93
C ALA A 127 -12.79 16.19 -8.80
N ARG A 128 -13.65 15.18 -8.62
CA ARG A 128 -14.63 15.16 -7.52
C ARG A 128 -13.97 15.09 -6.15
N VAL A 129 -12.87 14.35 -6.02
CA VAL A 129 -12.08 14.26 -4.79
C VAL A 129 -11.22 15.51 -4.60
N GLY A 130 -10.86 16.20 -5.69
CA GLY A 130 -10.11 17.45 -5.70
C GLY A 130 -8.60 17.27 -5.90
N GLY A 131 -8.20 16.23 -6.64
CA GLY A 131 -6.82 15.94 -7.02
C GLY A 131 -6.73 15.25 -8.39
N ASP A 132 -5.60 14.62 -8.68
CA ASP A 132 -5.30 13.97 -9.95
C ASP A 132 -5.16 12.45 -9.83
N LEU A 133 -5.42 11.70 -10.91
CA LEU A 133 -5.26 10.25 -10.93
C LEU A 133 -3.81 9.85 -10.68
N PHE A 134 -3.60 8.88 -9.78
CA PHE A 134 -2.25 8.44 -9.41
C PHE A 134 -1.47 7.83 -10.59
N PHE A 135 -2.13 7.11 -11.50
CA PHE A 135 -1.51 6.47 -12.66
C PHE A 135 -2.05 7.01 -13.99
N ALA A 136 -2.29 8.33 -14.06
CA ALA A 136 -2.89 9.03 -15.20
C ALA A 136 -2.60 8.36 -16.55
N ASN A 137 -3.65 7.86 -17.21
CA ASN A 137 -3.50 7.23 -18.51
C ASN A 137 -3.27 8.35 -19.53
N LYS A 138 -2.03 8.57 -19.96
CA LYS A 138 -1.70 9.41 -21.13
C LYS A 138 -2.17 8.72 -22.41
N SER A 139 -3.45 8.36 -22.50
CA SER A 139 -4.09 7.95 -23.73
C SER A 139 -4.47 9.20 -24.51
N GLY A 140 -3.52 9.74 -25.29
CA GLY A 140 -3.81 10.83 -26.21
C GLY A 140 -2.68 11.78 -26.56
N ASP A 141 -1.42 11.36 -26.58
CA ASP A 141 -0.45 11.86 -27.57
C ASP A 141 0.83 11.03 -27.50
N SER A 142 1.21 10.47 -28.64
CA SER A 142 2.58 10.05 -28.88
C SER A 142 3.48 11.28 -28.69
N SER A 143 4.46 11.20 -27.79
CA SER A 143 5.33 12.30 -27.35
C SER A 143 4.68 13.25 -26.33
N SER A 144 4.55 12.80 -25.08
CA SER A 144 4.83 13.72 -23.99
C SER A 144 6.32 13.66 -23.72
N LEU A 145 7.05 14.69 -24.12
CA LEU A 145 8.29 15.08 -23.48
C LEU A 145 8.00 15.30 -21.98
N GLN A 146 7.98 14.23 -21.18
CA GLN A 146 8.57 14.37 -19.87
C GLN A 146 10.06 14.49 -20.16
N PRO A 147 10.75 15.55 -19.69
CA PRO A 147 12.21 15.52 -19.72
C PRO A 147 12.62 14.22 -19.04
N ASP A 148 13.54 13.48 -19.65
CA ASP A 148 14.22 12.39 -18.94
C ASP A 148 14.66 12.97 -17.60
N LEU A 149 14.27 12.31 -16.50
CA LEU A 149 14.75 12.69 -15.18
C LEU A 149 16.28 12.62 -15.25
N THR A 150 16.92 13.72 -14.88
CA THR A 150 18.38 13.79 -14.78
C THR A 150 18.79 13.66 -13.33
N ALA A 151 20.00 13.18 -13.07
CA ALA A 151 20.49 13.04 -11.69
C ALA A 151 20.47 14.37 -10.91
N GLU A 152 20.37 15.51 -11.60
CA GLU A 152 20.24 16.85 -11.02
C GLU A 152 18.80 17.18 -10.55
N ASP A 153 17.80 16.41 -10.98
CA ASP A 153 16.39 16.54 -10.58
C ASP A 153 16.04 15.72 -9.32
N LEU A 154 17.06 15.11 -8.71
CA LEU A 154 16.89 14.23 -7.57
C LEU A 154 16.72 15.02 -6.26
N PRO A 155 15.71 14.71 -5.42
CA PRO A 155 15.61 15.32 -4.10
C PRO A 155 16.86 15.03 -3.26
N PRO A 156 17.32 15.98 -2.43
CA PRO A 156 18.55 15.82 -1.65
C PRO A 156 18.48 14.65 -0.67
N GLU A 157 17.29 14.29 -0.19
CA GLU A 157 17.07 13.12 0.66
C GLU A 157 17.26 11.82 -0.14
N LEU A 158 16.82 11.78 -1.40
CA LEU A 158 17.04 10.64 -2.29
C LEU A 158 18.52 10.50 -2.66
N GLU A 159 19.21 11.62 -2.94
CA GLU A 159 20.66 11.63 -3.16
C GLU A 159 21.40 11.10 -1.94
N THR A 160 21.00 11.52 -0.74
CA THR A 160 21.60 11.06 0.50
C THR A 160 21.42 9.55 0.66
N LEU A 161 20.23 9.03 0.37
CA LEU A 161 19.95 7.59 0.43
C LEU A 161 20.74 6.78 -0.60
N LEU A 162 20.96 7.30 -1.82
CA LEU A 162 21.79 6.65 -2.83
C LEU A 162 23.28 6.61 -2.46
N HIS A 163 23.76 7.62 -1.71
CA HIS A 163 25.14 7.66 -1.22
C HIS A 163 25.35 6.90 0.09
N LEU A 164 24.28 6.56 0.81
CA LEU A 164 24.38 5.64 1.92
C LEU A 164 24.69 4.24 1.38
N ASP A 165 25.75 3.63 1.89
CA ASP A 165 26.11 2.25 1.62
C ASP A 165 25.18 1.35 2.43
N LEU A 166 23.96 1.16 1.94
CA LEU A 166 22.85 0.56 2.66
C LEU A 166 22.97 -0.99 2.79
N ASP A 167 24.18 -1.53 2.77
CA ASP A 167 24.51 -2.96 2.69
C ASP A 167 24.02 -3.81 3.88
N VAL A 168 23.42 -3.20 4.91
CA VAL A 168 22.89 -3.89 6.09
C VAL A 168 21.37 -3.78 6.17
N ALA A 169 20.71 -4.93 6.28
CA ALA A 169 19.25 -5.08 6.40
C ALA A 169 18.61 -4.41 7.65
N GLU A 170 19.37 -3.69 8.48
CA GLU A 170 18.92 -3.03 9.72
C GLU A 170 18.65 -1.52 9.58
N ASP A 171 18.80 -0.91 8.40
CA ASP A 171 18.73 0.55 8.23
C ASP A 171 17.34 1.15 7.91
N LEU A 172 16.24 0.43 8.15
CA LEU A 172 14.90 1.00 7.92
C LEU A 172 14.60 2.20 8.82
N ASP A 173 15.11 2.20 10.06
CA ASP A 173 15.04 3.35 10.96
C ASP A 173 15.93 4.51 10.47
N ALA A 174 17.11 4.22 9.90
CA ALA A 174 17.98 5.23 9.33
C ALA A 174 17.37 5.86 8.07
N VAL A 175 16.76 5.05 7.20
CA VAL A 175 16.01 5.54 6.03
C VAL A 175 14.82 6.38 6.48
N ALA A 176 14.07 5.92 7.49
CA ALA A 176 12.99 6.70 8.08
C ALA A 176 13.51 8.02 8.67
N ASP A 177 14.65 8.02 9.37
CA ASP A 177 15.29 9.21 9.94
C ASP A 177 15.76 10.19 8.86
N VAL A 178 16.35 9.71 7.76
CA VAL A 178 16.72 10.53 6.59
C VAL A 178 15.48 11.18 5.98
N CYS A 179 14.37 10.45 5.92
CA CYS A 179 13.09 10.99 5.52
C CYS A 179 12.36 11.77 6.64
N GLY A 180 13.03 12.08 7.76
CA GLY A 180 12.44 12.83 8.88
C GLY A 180 11.29 12.14 9.61
N ARG A 181 11.12 10.83 9.41
CA ARG A 181 9.91 10.05 9.69
C ARG A 181 8.65 10.70 9.13
N ASP A 182 8.81 11.46 8.04
CA ASP A 182 7.73 12.12 7.33
C ASP A 182 7.16 11.16 6.28
N ARG A 183 5.92 10.73 6.52
CA ARG A 183 5.19 9.82 5.67
C ARG A 183 5.06 10.36 4.23
N ASP A 184 4.81 11.65 4.08
CA ASP A 184 4.56 12.27 2.77
C ASP A 184 5.83 12.36 1.96
N LEU A 185 6.93 12.70 2.62
CA LEU A 185 8.24 12.67 2.00
C LEU A 185 8.59 11.26 1.52
N ILE A 186 8.39 10.24 2.35
CA ILE A 186 8.67 8.85 1.95
C ILE A 186 7.82 8.44 0.73
N LEU A 187 6.55 8.83 0.69
CA LEU A 187 5.67 8.57 -0.47
C LEU A 187 6.09 9.34 -1.74
N GLN A 188 6.55 10.58 -1.58
CA GLN A 188 7.08 11.38 -2.68
C GLN A 188 8.36 10.75 -3.25
N LEU A 189 9.28 10.33 -2.39
CA LEU A 189 10.50 9.64 -2.79
C LEU A 189 10.18 8.31 -3.49
N LEU A 190 9.22 7.53 -2.98
CA LEU A 190 8.73 6.32 -3.64
C LEU A 190 8.22 6.58 -5.06
N HIS A 191 7.44 7.65 -5.24
CA HIS A 191 6.93 8.01 -6.57
C HIS A 191 8.08 8.34 -7.53
N ILE A 192 9.02 9.19 -7.09
CA ILE A 192 10.19 9.58 -7.90
C ILE A 192 11.02 8.35 -8.27
N SER A 193 11.32 7.46 -7.32
CA SER A 193 12.05 6.22 -7.60
C SER A 193 11.35 5.30 -8.60
N ASN A 194 10.01 5.20 -8.56
CA ASN A 194 9.27 4.40 -9.55
C ASN A 194 9.34 5.00 -10.96
N GLU A 195 9.25 6.33 -11.09
CA GLU A 195 9.39 7.00 -12.40
C GLU A 195 10.80 6.77 -12.99
N TRP A 196 11.84 6.83 -12.15
CA TRP A 196 13.21 6.48 -12.53
C TRP A 196 13.34 5.02 -13.02
N GLN A 197 12.71 4.06 -12.34
CA GLN A 197 12.72 2.66 -12.78
C GLN A 197 12.03 2.46 -14.13
N ILE A 198 10.89 3.14 -14.35
CA ILE A 198 10.17 3.08 -15.63
C ILE A 198 11.07 3.60 -16.76
N GLN A 199 11.75 4.74 -16.53
CA GLN A 199 12.67 5.33 -17.48
C GLN A 199 13.84 4.40 -17.80
N LEU A 200 14.52 3.86 -16.78
CA LEU A 200 15.66 2.96 -16.97
C LEU A 200 15.28 1.66 -17.68
N ARG A 201 14.12 1.07 -17.36
CA ARG A 201 13.62 -0.12 -18.06
C ARG A 201 13.30 0.19 -19.53
N SER A 202 12.74 1.37 -19.83
CA SER A 202 12.54 1.80 -21.21
C SER A 202 13.86 1.91 -21.96
N GLN A 203 14.88 2.51 -21.33
CA GLN A 203 16.22 2.66 -21.92
C GLN A 203 16.92 1.32 -22.12
N ALA A 204 16.77 0.37 -21.20
CA ALA A 204 17.27 -1.01 -21.34
C ALA A 204 16.65 -1.73 -22.55
N VAL A 205 15.33 -1.61 -22.73
CA VAL A 205 14.62 -2.18 -23.88
C VAL A 205 15.09 -1.54 -25.20
N ASP A 206 15.28 -0.22 -25.22
CA ASP A 206 15.77 0.48 -26.40
C ASP A 206 17.22 0.11 -26.74
N ALA A 207 18.10 -0.04 -25.74
CA ALA A 207 19.46 -0.53 -25.93
C ALA A 207 19.48 -1.96 -26.47
N HIS A 208 18.61 -2.84 -25.93
CA HIS A 208 18.44 -4.19 -26.45
C HIS A 208 17.95 -4.20 -27.90
N GLY A 209 17.01 -3.32 -28.25
CA GLY A 209 16.51 -3.15 -29.63
C GLY A 209 17.59 -2.66 -30.61
N ARG A 210 18.58 -1.91 -30.14
CA ARG A 210 19.77 -1.50 -30.90
C ARG A 210 20.85 -2.59 -30.98
N GLY A 211 20.72 -3.68 -30.22
CA GLY A 211 21.71 -4.75 -30.13
C GLY A 211 22.91 -4.41 -29.24
N ASP A 212 22.79 -3.39 -28.39
CA ASP A 212 23.83 -3.01 -27.43
C ASP A 212 23.56 -3.68 -26.07
N ALA A 213 24.12 -4.89 -25.91
CA ALA A 213 23.93 -5.69 -24.71
C ALA A 213 24.68 -5.13 -23.48
N GLU A 214 25.77 -4.40 -23.69
CA GLU A 214 26.55 -3.80 -22.60
C GLU A 214 25.81 -2.59 -22.02
N GLU A 215 25.25 -1.75 -22.90
CA GLU A 215 24.42 -0.61 -22.53
C GLU A 215 23.13 -1.07 -21.84
N ALA A 216 22.46 -2.11 -22.36
CA ALA A 216 21.26 -2.68 -21.73
C ALA A 216 21.54 -3.22 -20.32
N ALA A 217 22.64 -3.96 -20.13
CA ALA A 217 23.04 -4.48 -18.83
C ALA A 217 23.34 -3.36 -17.82
N GLY A 218 23.93 -2.25 -18.28
CA GLY A 218 24.18 -1.08 -17.43
C GLY A 218 22.90 -0.39 -16.94
N TYR A 219 21.83 -0.40 -17.75
CA TYR A 219 20.52 0.08 -17.30
C TYR A 219 19.83 -0.91 -16.36
N GLU A 220 19.91 -2.21 -16.62
CA GLU A 220 19.35 -3.26 -15.76
C GLU A 220 19.98 -3.27 -14.35
N ASP A 221 21.30 -3.06 -14.25
CA ASP A 221 22.01 -2.94 -12.95
C ASP A 221 21.51 -1.74 -12.14
N GLN A 222 21.33 -0.59 -12.80
CA GLN A 222 20.76 0.60 -12.17
C GLN A 222 19.32 0.36 -11.71
N VAL A 223 18.49 -0.34 -12.50
CA VAL A 223 17.14 -0.74 -12.08
C VAL A 223 17.20 -1.53 -10.78
N GLY A 224 18.13 -2.49 -10.65
CA GLY A 224 18.32 -3.26 -9.41
C GLY A 224 18.65 -2.40 -8.19
N GLY A 225 19.52 -1.40 -8.36
CA GLY A 225 19.82 -0.43 -7.29
C GLY A 225 18.60 0.39 -6.85
N TRP A 226 17.77 0.81 -7.81
CA TRP A 226 16.53 1.53 -7.53
C TRP A 226 15.43 0.64 -6.94
N GLU A 227 15.35 -0.65 -7.31
CA GLU A 227 14.45 -1.63 -6.68
C GLU A 227 14.75 -1.75 -5.19
N LEU A 228 16.03 -1.87 -4.84
CA LEU A 228 16.47 -1.92 -3.46
C LEU A 228 16.15 -0.62 -2.68
N MET A 229 16.20 0.53 -3.34
CA MET A 229 15.81 1.82 -2.75
C MET A 229 14.30 1.88 -2.46
N VAL A 230 13.47 1.45 -3.42
CA VAL A 230 12.01 1.41 -3.28
C VAL A 230 11.60 0.49 -2.13
N ASP A 231 12.22 -0.69 -2.01
CA ASP A 231 11.96 -1.65 -0.94
C ASP A 231 12.23 -1.02 0.44
N ARG A 232 13.34 -0.29 0.58
CA ARG A 232 13.71 0.39 1.83
C ARG A 232 12.79 1.55 2.17
N LEU A 233 12.45 2.40 1.20
CA LEU A 233 11.50 3.49 1.41
C LEU A 233 10.12 2.95 1.83
N ARG A 234 9.68 1.84 1.24
CA ARG A 234 8.40 1.20 1.61
C ARG A 234 8.48 0.54 2.99
N GLY A 235 9.61 -0.06 3.34
CA GLY A 235 9.89 -0.55 4.71
C GLY A 235 9.86 0.58 5.75
N ALA A 236 10.50 1.72 5.46
CA ALA A 236 10.46 2.92 6.30
C ALA A 236 9.04 3.50 6.41
N LEU A 237 8.28 3.51 5.31
CA LEU A 237 6.88 3.94 5.31
C LEU A 237 6.03 3.07 6.23
N ARG A 238 6.22 1.74 6.19
CA ARG A 238 5.52 0.80 7.08
C ARG A 238 5.85 1.09 8.55
N LEU A 239 7.11 1.42 8.87
CA LEU A 239 7.55 1.81 10.22
C LEU A 239 6.90 3.11 10.70
N VAL A 240 6.75 4.09 9.81
CA VAL A 240 6.15 5.40 10.12
C VAL A 240 4.61 5.34 10.23
N VAL A 241 3.95 4.49 9.45
CA VAL A 241 2.48 4.46 9.32
C VAL A 241 1.80 3.49 10.30
N LEU A 242 2.47 2.41 10.73
CA LEU A 242 1.88 1.46 11.67
C LEU A 242 1.96 2.00 13.11
N PRO A 243 0.88 1.96 13.90
CA PRO A 243 0.97 2.23 15.33
C PRO A 243 1.87 1.16 15.94
N ASN A 244 2.96 1.59 16.60
CA ASN A 244 3.87 0.71 17.34
C ASN A 244 3.07 -0.26 18.23
N SER A 245 3.05 -1.55 17.88
CA SER A 245 2.51 -2.64 18.73
C SER A 245 3.34 -2.84 20.01
N ARG A 246 4.35 -2.01 20.26
CA ARG A 246 5.08 -1.92 21.54
C ARG A 246 4.69 -0.66 22.29
N THR A 247 3.47 -0.64 22.80
CA THR A 247 3.25 0.03 24.09
C THR A 247 2.86 -1.06 25.07
N GLU A 248 3.80 -1.42 25.94
CA GLU A 248 3.46 -2.08 27.21
C GLU A 248 2.31 -1.29 27.82
N THR A 249 1.14 -1.92 27.89
CA THR A 249 -0.02 -1.31 28.53
C THR A 249 0.34 -1.11 30.00
N PRO A 250 0.32 0.12 30.57
CA PRO A 250 0.45 0.27 32.00
C PRO A 250 -0.74 -0.48 32.61
N ALA A 251 -0.45 -1.47 33.45
CA ALA A 251 -1.45 -2.30 34.09
C ALA A 251 -2.52 -1.40 34.73
N LYS A 252 -3.74 -1.46 34.20
CA LYS A 252 -4.91 -0.79 34.77
C LYS A 252 -5.11 -1.36 36.19
N PRO A 253 -5.21 -0.54 37.25
CA PRO A 253 -5.50 -1.05 38.58
C PRO A 253 -6.86 -1.72 38.56
N GLN A 254 -6.87 -2.97 39.00
CA GLN A 254 -8.05 -3.83 39.09
C GLN A 254 -9.07 -3.19 40.06
N PRO A 255 -10.32 -2.95 39.66
CA PRO A 255 -11.33 -2.47 40.59
C PRO A 255 -11.68 -3.59 41.56
N GLU A 256 -11.55 -3.32 42.86
CA GLU A 256 -11.99 -4.22 43.93
C GLU A 256 -13.47 -4.56 43.73
N GLN A 257 -13.79 -5.85 43.56
CA GLN A 257 -15.16 -6.33 43.56
C GLN A 257 -15.77 -6.08 44.94
N MET A 258 -16.65 -5.08 45.04
CA MET A 258 -17.57 -4.93 46.16
C MET A 258 -18.42 -6.21 46.26
N GLY A 259 -18.27 -6.91 47.39
CA GLY A 259 -19.01 -8.12 47.70
C GLY A 259 -20.51 -7.87 47.71
N LEU A 260 -21.23 -8.62 46.88
CA LEU A 260 -22.68 -8.66 46.87
C LEU A 260 -23.15 -10.07 47.26
N PHE A 261 -23.93 -10.08 48.35
CA PHE A 261 -24.79 -11.15 48.88
C PHE A 261 -24.17 -12.20 49.81
N ALA A 262 -24.32 -11.98 51.12
CA ALA A 262 -24.98 -12.94 52.02
C ALA A 262 -25.24 -12.29 53.40
N ASP A 263 -26.43 -11.72 53.61
CA ASP A 263 -26.97 -11.60 54.97
C ASP A 263 -28.50 -11.82 54.93
N PRO A 264 -29.00 -13.00 55.37
CA PRO A 264 -30.39 -13.43 55.14
C PRO A 264 -31.39 -12.94 56.20
N LEU A 265 -31.19 -11.77 56.83
CA LEU A 265 -32.03 -11.32 57.96
C LEU A 265 -32.62 -9.90 57.87
N GLN A 266 -32.58 -9.21 56.73
CA GLN A 266 -33.29 -7.94 56.58
C GLN A 266 -34.67 -8.12 55.91
N GLN A 267 -35.70 -8.03 56.76
CA GLN A 267 -37.11 -7.88 56.37
C GLN A 267 -37.27 -6.76 55.33
N SER A 268 -37.96 -7.06 54.23
CA SER A 268 -38.25 -6.09 53.17
C SER A 268 -39.32 -5.08 53.61
N LEU A 269 -39.03 -3.81 53.37
CA LEU A 269 -39.81 -2.60 53.65
C LEU A 269 -41.08 -2.44 52.77
N PHE A 270 -41.79 -3.53 52.47
CA PHE A 270 -42.97 -3.51 51.59
C PHE A 270 -44.23 -4.15 52.19
N ASP A 271 -44.25 -4.40 53.50
CA ASP A 271 -45.49 -4.64 54.23
C ASP A 271 -45.86 -3.39 55.02
N ASP A 272 -46.84 -2.64 54.52
CA ASP A 272 -47.75 -1.82 55.33
C ASP A 272 -49.07 -1.60 54.54
N PRO A 273 -50.20 -1.33 55.23
CA PRO A 273 -51.37 -2.19 55.11
C PRO A 273 -52.58 -1.47 54.47
N SER A 274 -53.51 -2.27 53.94
CA SER A 274 -54.95 -1.94 53.85
C SER A 274 -55.77 -3.22 53.74
#